data_AF-A0A151A870-F1
#
_entry.id   AF-A0A151A870-F1
#
_cell.length_a   1.000
_cell.length_b   1.000
_cell.length_c   1.000
_cell.angle_alpha   90.00
_cell.angle_beta   90.00
_cell.angle_gamma   90.00
#
_symmetry.space_group_name_H-M   'P 1'
#
loop_
_entity.id
_entity.type
_entity.pdbx_description
1 polymer ?
#
loop_
_entity_poly.entity_id
_entity_poly.type
_entity_poly.pdbx_seq_one_letter_code
_entity_poly.pdbx_strand_id
1 'polypeptide(L)'
;MTQAFVWWSESGGPGKTTNTMQTAAAIGRDGYDVLALDLDPQRGALTHYAGYDHLDHDTPDKTVEPTVMDTFFGDTDLEDIIVSTPHFDLVPGHEDLSNFESALNSSDRRGVDEYWVIREQLEQLSDQYDVFILDVQATLNDLVDNAIIAARNIMVPIELTPKGDASQQGLESTVGAMDSGFSKMGVDIVIKGTVPSRVGNAKIFEQYRDSMSDRGVPLSPFSIPEHSLLRYTWDQQMDLFSFIESSETRDLRSYEEHVPLAFKVIGRWMTGDYTYDEAVAQWDAVKDMEMGDATPEKLLGDRKQEVNA
;
A
#
# COMPACT_ATOMS: atom_id res chain seq x y z
N MET A 1 18.31 4.68 -1.55
CA MET A 1 18.07 3.34 -0.97
C MET A 1 16.60 3.11 -1.11
N THR A 2 16.23 2.12 -1.91
CA THR A 2 14.84 1.77 -2.19
C THR A 2 14.13 1.36 -0.92
N GLN A 3 12.91 1.83 -0.74
CA GLN A 3 12.05 1.48 0.39
C GLN A 3 10.99 0.51 -0.07
N ALA A 4 10.62 -0.46 0.77
CA ALA A 4 9.53 -1.39 0.47
C ALA A 4 8.49 -1.32 1.59
N PHE A 5 7.21 -1.37 1.22
CA PHE A 5 6.09 -1.31 2.14
C PHE A 5 5.10 -2.43 1.83
N VAL A 6 4.43 -2.94 2.86
CA VAL A 6 3.31 -3.85 2.70
C VAL A 6 2.09 -3.29 3.42
N TRP A 7 0.94 -3.25 2.75
CA TRP A 7 -0.33 -2.95 3.39
C TRP A 7 -0.91 -4.24 3.97
N TRP A 8 -0.93 -4.37 5.29
CA TRP A 8 -1.39 -5.61 5.94
C TRP A 8 -2.34 -5.37 7.12
N SER A 9 -3.32 -6.26 7.26
CA SER A 9 -4.24 -6.33 8.39
C SER A 9 -4.75 -7.76 8.53
N GLU A 10 -4.80 -8.26 9.76
CA GLU A 10 -5.38 -9.57 10.10
C GLU A 10 -6.90 -9.62 9.85
N SER A 11 -7.56 -8.46 9.80
CA SER A 11 -8.98 -8.35 9.47
C SER A 11 -9.17 -8.17 7.97
N GLY A 12 -10.07 -8.95 7.36
CA GLY A 12 -10.49 -8.72 5.97
C GLY A 12 -11.28 -7.40 5.82
N GLY A 13 -11.02 -6.64 4.76
CA GLY A 13 -11.80 -5.44 4.40
C GLY A 13 -11.40 -4.02 4.90
N PRO A 14 -10.21 -3.75 5.49
CA PRO A 14 -9.88 -2.40 5.99
C PRO A 14 -9.32 -1.42 4.93
N GLY A 15 -9.25 -1.83 3.65
CA GLY A 15 -8.82 -0.97 2.54
C GLY A 15 -7.38 -1.17 2.07
N LYS A 16 -6.78 -2.36 2.26
CA LYS A 16 -5.40 -2.69 1.84
C LYS A 16 -5.15 -2.34 0.37
N THR A 17 -5.86 -2.98 -0.56
CA THR A 17 -5.78 -2.74 -2.01
C THR A 17 -6.04 -1.29 -2.39
N THR A 18 -7.04 -0.65 -1.76
CA THR A 18 -7.30 0.77 -2.00
C THR A 18 -6.14 1.64 -1.55
N ASN A 19 -5.57 1.38 -0.38
CA ASN A 19 -4.43 2.13 0.09
C ASN A 19 -3.20 1.87 -0.76
N THR A 20 -2.94 0.64 -1.20
CA THR A 20 -1.88 0.32 -2.15
C THR A 20 -2.03 1.14 -3.43
N MET A 21 -3.17 1.05 -4.11
CA MET A 21 -3.46 1.79 -5.34
C MET A 21 -3.24 3.30 -5.17
N GLN A 22 -3.83 3.88 -4.13
CA GLN A 22 -3.88 5.33 -3.99
C GLN A 22 -2.58 5.92 -3.45
N THR A 23 -1.86 5.20 -2.57
CA THR A 23 -0.54 5.64 -2.11
C THR A 23 0.53 5.46 -3.18
N ALA A 24 0.48 4.39 -3.99
CA ALA A 24 1.37 4.22 -5.13
C ALA A 24 1.22 5.40 -6.10
N ALA A 25 -0.03 5.73 -6.48
CA ALA A 25 -0.29 6.86 -7.35
C ALA A 25 0.11 8.21 -6.74
N ALA A 26 -0.14 8.43 -5.45
CA ALA A 26 0.24 9.66 -4.77
C ALA A 26 1.77 9.87 -4.74
N ILE A 27 2.50 8.81 -4.40
CA ILE A 27 3.97 8.81 -4.33
C ILE A 27 4.57 9.00 -5.73
N GLY A 28 4.08 8.28 -6.73
CA GLY A 28 4.57 8.42 -8.10
C GLY A 28 4.28 9.80 -8.71
N ARG A 29 3.12 10.39 -8.39
CA ARG A 29 2.82 11.78 -8.76
C ARG A 29 3.77 12.79 -8.11
N ASP A 30 4.24 12.52 -6.90
CA ASP A 30 5.28 13.33 -6.23
C ASP A 30 6.68 13.14 -6.83
N GLY A 31 6.81 12.28 -7.86
CA GLY A 31 7.97 12.17 -8.74
C GLY A 31 8.90 11.02 -8.44
N TYR A 32 8.48 10.06 -7.62
CA TYR A 32 9.22 8.81 -7.35
C TYR A 32 8.93 7.74 -8.40
N ASP A 33 9.91 6.87 -8.62
CA ASP A 33 9.69 5.64 -9.38
C ASP A 33 9.11 4.58 -8.44
N VAL A 34 7.85 4.18 -8.65
CA VAL A 34 7.09 3.28 -7.76
C VAL A 34 6.70 2.00 -8.50
N LEU A 35 6.98 0.84 -7.89
CA LEU A 35 6.48 -0.45 -8.34
C LEU A 35 5.54 -1.06 -7.28
N ALA A 36 4.29 -1.28 -7.65
CA ALA A 36 3.35 -2.03 -6.85
C ALA A 36 3.31 -3.50 -7.26
N LEU A 37 3.15 -4.41 -6.31
CA LEU A 37 2.99 -5.84 -6.57
C LEU A 37 1.65 -6.30 -6.00
N ASP A 38 0.83 -6.92 -6.83
CA ASP A 38 -0.39 -7.57 -6.38
C ASP A 38 -0.11 -9.03 -6.00
N LEU A 39 -0.12 -9.30 -4.70
CA LEU A 39 0.16 -10.60 -4.11
C LEU A 39 -1.08 -11.19 -3.41
N ASP A 40 -2.28 -10.73 -3.77
CA ASP A 40 -3.52 -11.38 -3.33
C ASP A 40 -3.93 -12.45 -4.37
N PRO A 41 -3.90 -13.75 -4.01
CA PRO A 41 -4.33 -14.81 -4.93
C PRO A 41 -5.82 -14.72 -5.29
N GLN A 42 -6.63 -13.94 -4.56
CA GLN A 42 -8.04 -13.76 -4.85
C GLN A 42 -8.26 -12.71 -5.95
N ARG A 43 -8.28 -13.17 -7.20
CA ARG A 43 -8.70 -12.39 -8.40
C ARG A 43 -7.94 -11.07 -8.59
N GLY A 44 -6.66 -11.03 -8.24
CA GLY A 44 -5.77 -9.88 -8.43
C GLY A 44 -6.45 -8.55 -8.12
N ALA A 45 -6.82 -8.31 -6.85
CA ALA A 45 -7.67 -7.18 -6.50
C ALA A 45 -7.08 -5.83 -6.93
N LEU A 46 -5.75 -5.66 -6.83
CA LEU A 46 -5.06 -4.46 -7.29
C LEU A 46 -4.94 -4.44 -8.82
N THR A 47 -4.69 -5.59 -9.42
CA THR A 47 -4.63 -5.80 -10.88
C THR A 47 -5.95 -5.39 -11.55
N HIS A 48 -7.06 -5.84 -10.98
CA HIS A 48 -8.41 -5.44 -11.37
C HIS A 48 -8.63 -3.94 -11.20
N TYR A 49 -8.23 -3.40 -10.05
CA TYR A 49 -8.39 -1.97 -9.76
C TYR A 49 -7.55 -1.10 -10.73
N ALA A 50 -6.43 -1.60 -11.22
CA ALA A 50 -5.61 -0.93 -12.22
C ALA A 50 -6.08 -1.12 -13.68
N GLY A 51 -7.17 -1.87 -13.91
CA GLY A 51 -7.74 -2.09 -15.24
C GLY A 51 -7.07 -3.20 -16.05
N TYR A 52 -6.34 -4.10 -15.38
CA TYR A 52 -5.57 -5.19 -15.99
C TYR A 52 -6.23 -6.57 -15.82
N ASP A 53 -7.57 -6.64 -15.80
CA ASP A 53 -8.41 -7.87 -15.64
C ASP A 53 -8.09 -9.05 -16.56
N HIS A 54 -7.32 -8.82 -17.61
CA HIS A 54 -6.93 -9.85 -18.54
C HIS A 54 -5.68 -10.61 -18.06
N LEU A 55 -5.01 -10.13 -17.01
CA LEU A 55 -3.74 -10.66 -16.49
C LEU A 55 -3.89 -11.39 -15.14
N ASP A 56 -5.05 -11.33 -14.48
CA ASP A 56 -5.25 -11.93 -13.15
C ASP A 56 -5.73 -13.39 -13.17
N HIS A 57 -6.16 -13.90 -14.33
CA HIS A 57 -6.58 -15.28 -14.52
C HIS A 57 -6.40 -15.76 -15.97
N ASP A 58 -6.30 -17.08 -16.14
CA ASP A 58 -6.30 -17.72 -17.44
C ASP A 58 -7.66 -17.52 -18.15
N THR A 59 -7.61 -17.06 -19.40
CA THR A 59 -8.78 -17.02 -20.28
C THR A 59 -8.62 -18.03 -21.43
N PRO A 60 -9.67 -18.78 -21.81
CA PRO A 60 -9.56 -19.91 -22.75
C PRO A 60 -8.96 -19.59 -24.12
N ASP A 61 -8.98 -18.32 -24.54
CA ASP A 61 -8.55 -17.86 -25.85
C ASP A 61 -7.17 -17.17 -25.85
N LYS A 62 -6.45 -17.16 -24.72
CA LYS A 62 -5.14 -16.54 -24.60
C LYS A 62 -3.98 -17.52 -24.75
N THR A 63 -2.90 -17.07 -25.39
CA THR A 63 -1.55 -17.61 -25.18
C THR A 63 -1.19 -17.46 -23.70
N VAL A 64 -0.67 -18.51 -23.08
CA VAL A 64 -0.19 -18.50 -21.68
C VAL A 64 0.85 -17.38 -21.55
N GLU A 65 0.46 -16.29 -20.88
CA GLU A 65 1.36 -15.19 -20.54
C GLU A 65 2.10 -15.59 -19.25
N PRO A 66 3.41 -15.29 -19.11
CA PRO A 66 4.13 -15.53 -17.86
C PRO A 66 3.46 -14.79 -16.70
N THR A 67 3.38 -15.45 -15.55
CA THR A 67 2.75 -14.93 -14.34
C THR A 67 3.80 -14.58 -13.30
N VAL A 68 3.39 -13.88 -12.24
CA VAL A 68 4.25 -13.63 -11.08
C VAL A 68 4.83 -14.92 -10.46
N MET A 69 4.11 -16.06 -10.57
CA MET A 69 4.63 -17.36 -10.10
C MET A 69 5.80 -17.87 -10.95
N ASP A 70 5.80 -17.60 -12.24
CA ASP A 70 6.91 -17.92 -13.15
C ASP A 70 8.16 -17.09 -12.86
N THR A 71 8.01 -15.95 -12.19
CA THR A 71 9.14 -15.13 -11.70
C THR A 71 9.69 -15.65 -10.37
N PHE A 72 8.82 -16.14 -9.50
CA PHE A 72 9.21 -16.63 -8.17
C PHE A 72 9.87 -18.00 -8.21
N PHE A 73 9.41 -18.88 -9.11
CA PHE A 73 9.82 -20.29 -9.15
C PHE A 73 10.18 -20.79 -10.56
N GLY A 74 10.22 -19.90 -11.56
CA GLY A 74 10.59 -20.22 -12.93
C GLY A 74 11.80 -19.41 -13.41
N ASP A 75 11.92 -19.28 -14.74
CA ASP A 75 13.02 -18.60 -15.42
C ASP A 75 12.59 -17.25 -16.04
N THR A 76 11.46 -16.68 -15.58
CA THR A 76 10.96 -15.39 -16.08
C THR A 76 11.51 -14.26 -15.21
N ASP A 77 12.09 -13.23 -15.83
CA ASP A 77 12.53 -12.06 -15.10
C ASP A 77 11.31 -11.22 -14.65
N LEU A 78 11.34 -10.67 -13.43
CA LEU A 78 10.21 -9.89 -12.90
C LEU A 78 9.88 -8.69 -13.80
N GLU A 79 10.88 -8.10 -14.46
CA GLU A 79 10.75 -6.98 -15.41
C GLU A 79 9.84 -7.30 -16.60
N ASP A 80 9.82 -8.56 -17.05
CA ASP A 80 9.13 -8.95 -18.28
C ASP A 80 7.60 -8.95 -18.12
N ILE A 81 7.10 -8.95 -16.87
CA ILE A 81 5.67 -8.96 -16.57
C ILE A 81 5.16 -7.63 -16.00
N ILE A 82 6.02 -6.62 -15.87
CA ILE A 82 5.64 -5.30 -15.37
C ILE A 82 4.75 -4.59 -16.40
N VAL A 83 3.66 -3.99 -15.92
CA VAL A 83 2.78 -3.13 -16.71
C VAL A 83 2.74 -1.72 -16.12
N SER A 84 2.66 -0.70 -16.97
CA SER A 84 2.61 0.69 -16.51
C SER A 84 1.20 1.18 -16.26
N THR A 85 1.01 1.91 -15.16
CA THR A 85 -0.20 2.73 -14.91
C THR A 85 0.14 4.22 -15.12
N PRO A 86 -0.82 5.15 -15.03
CA PRO A 86 -0.53 6.58 -15.19
C PRO A 86 0.51 7.14 -14.19
N HIS A 87 0.60 6.58 -12.98
CA HIS A 87 1.39 7.15 -11.90
C HIS A 87 2.40 6.18 -11.26
N PHE A 88 2.33 4.87 -11.53
CA PHE A 88 3.22 3.86 -10.97
C PHE A 88 3.27 2.63 -11.89
N ASP A 89 4.27 1.77 -11.75
CA ASP A 89 4.31 0.48 -12.44
C ASP A 89 3.74 -0.64 -11.55
N LEU A 90 3.20 -1.68 -12.16
CA LEU A 90 2.50 -2.77 -11.48
C LEU A 90 3.06 -4.13 -11.95
N VAL A 91 3.35 -5.02 -10.99
CA VAL A 91 3.40 -6.47 -11.24
C VAL A 91 1.99 -7.01 -11.02
N PRO A 92 1.32 -7.50 -12.09
CA PRO A 92 0.01 -8.12 -11.97
C PRO A 92 0.05 -9.36 -11.07
N GLY A 93 -0.99 -9.50 -10.25
CA GLY A 93 -1.25 -10.70 -9.47
C GLY A 93 -1.95 -11.73 -10.33
N HIS A 94 -1.89 -13.00 -9.95
CA HIS A 94 -2.52 -14.10 -10.67
C HIS A 94 -3.11 -15.12 -9.71
N GLU A 95 -4.17 -15.83 -10.10
CA GLU A 95 -4.79 -16.87 -9.25
C GLU A 95 -3.82 -18.00 -8.85
N ASP A 96 -2.77 -18.22 -9.64
CA ASP A 96 -1.71 -19.19 -9.35
C ASP A 96 -0.88 -18.87 -8.11
N LEU A 97 -0.93 -17.64 -7.59
CA LEU A 97 -0.36 -17.31 -6.29
C LEU A 97 -0.91 -18.21 -5.16
N SER A 98 -2.10 -18.78 -5.34
CA SER A 98 -2.65 -19.79 -4.43
C SER A 98 -1.79 -21.06 -4.32
N ASN A 99 -0.93 -21.32 -5.30
CA ASN A 99 0.00 -22.43 -5.34
C ASN A 99 1.38 -22.09 -4.73
N PHE A 100 1.60 -20.88 -4.21
CA PHE A 100 2.89 -20.43 -3.68
C PHE A 100 3.51 -21.41 -2.67
N GLU A 101 2.75 -21.85 -1.67
CA GLU A 101 3.22 -22.81 -0.66
C GLU A 101 3.61 -24.15 -1.28
N SER A 102 2.82 -24.63 -2.25
CA SER A 102 3.09 -25.92 -2.91
C SER A 102 4.35 -25.84 -3.79
N ALA A 103 4.53 -24.72 -4.49
CA ALA A 103 5.73 -24.44 -5.28
C ALA A 103 6.97 -24.30 -4.39
N LEU A 104 6.85 -23.58 -3.27
CA LEU A 104 7.92 -23.42 -2.29
C LEU A 104 8.38 -24.76 -1.72
N ASN A 105 7.43 -25.60 -1.30
CA ASN A 105 7.73 -26.95 -0.79
C ASN A 105 8.37 -27.87 -1.84
N SER A 106 8.02 -27.68 -3.12
CA SER A 106 8.57 -28.46 -4.24
C SER A 106 9.91 -27.93 -4.72
N SER A 107 10.25 -26.68 -4.39
CA SER A 107 11.53 -26.06 -4.73
C SER A 107 12.69 -26.63 -3.91
N ASP A 108 13.92 -26.29 -4.28
CA ASP A 108 15.13 -26.63 -3.51
C ASP A 108 15.41 -25.62 -2.37
N ARG A 109 14.60 -24.57 -2.21
CA ARG A 109 14.76 -23.55 -1.15
C ARG A 109 14.48 -24.18 0.21
N ARG A 110 15.39 -24.04 1.16
CA ARG A 110 15.26 -24.63 2.51
C ARG A 110 15.71 -23.65 3.59
N GLY A 111 15.04 -23.71 4.74
CA GLY A 111 15.42 -22.91 5.90
C GLY A 111 15.20 -21.42 5.63
N VAL A 112 16.26 -20.61 5.68
CA VAL A 112 16.11 -19.15 5.53
C VAL A 112 15.73 -18.73 4.11
N ASP A 113 16.12 -19.51 3.10
CA ASP A 113 15.88 -19.20 1.70
C ASP A 113 14.39 -19.30 1.30
N GLU A 114 13.58 -19.98 2.14
CA GLU A 114 12.13 -20.10 1.97
C GLU A 114 11.41 -18.75 2.15
N TYR A 115 12.04 -17.80 2.86
CA TYR A 115 11.49 -16.48 3.18
C TYR A 115 12.02 -15.36 2.28
N TRP A 116 12.88 -15.67 1.32
CA TRP A 116 13.58 -14.69 0.48
C TRP A 116 13.12 -14.62 -0.97
N VAL A 117 12.11 -15.42 -1.35
CA VAL A 117 11.62 -15.52 -2.73
C VAL A 117 11.28 -14.15 -3.31
N ILE A 118 10.47 -13.36 -2.60
CA ILE A 118 10.04 -12.04 -3.07
C ILE A 118 11.17 -11.01 -2.95
N ARG A 119 11.94 -11.07 -1.86
CA ARG A 119 13.04 -10.12 -1.63
C ARG A 119 14.07 -10.16 -2.75
N GLU A 120 14.47 -11.34 -3.18
CA GLU A 120 15.46 -11.52 -4.25
C GLU A 120 15.01 -10.87 -5.56
N GLN A 121 13.70 -10.85 -5.84
CA GLN A 121 13.15 -10.16 -7.01
C GLN A 121 13.18 -8.64 -6.84
N LEU A 122 12.79 -8.12 -5.67
CA LEU A 122 12.84 -6.68 -5.39
C LEU A 122 14.28 -6.13 -5.41
N GLU A 123 15.26 -6.90 -4.94
CA GLU A 123 16.67 -6.49 -4.93
C GLU A 123 17.22 -6.28 -6.35
N GLN A 124 16.79 -7.10 -7.32
CA GLN A 124 17.20 -6.96 -8.73
C GLN A 124 16.69 -5.65 -9.35
N LEU A 125 15.56 -5.13 -8.88
CA LEU A 125 14.93 -3.90 -9.38
C LEU A 125 15.25 -2.66 -8.55
N SER A 126 16.07 -2.79 -7.50
CA SER A 126 16.33 -1.70 -6.55
C SER A 126 17.06 -0.49 -7.15
N ASP A 127 17.74 -0.65 -8.29
CA ASP A 127 18.35 0.47 -9.02
C ASP A 127 17.35 1.23 -9.92
N GLN A 128 16.14 0.70 -10.13
CA GLN A 128 15.12 1.25 -11.02
C GLN A 128 13.95 1.91 -10.30
N TYR A 129 13.66 1.48 -9.08
CA TYR A 129 12.55 1.99 -8.29
C TYR A 129 13.03 2.57 -6.96
N ASP A 130 12.41 3.68 -6.56
CA ASP A 130 12.58 4.30 -5.25
C ASP A 130 11.72 3.61 -4.19
N VAL A 131 10.54 3.12 -4.57
CA VAL A 131 9.53 2.57 -3.66
C VAL A 131 8.88 1.30 -4.23
N PHE A 132 8.86 0.24 -3.43
CA PHE A 132 8.01 -0.95 -3.64
C PHE A 132 6.80 -0.92 -2.72
N ILE A 133 5.61 -1.26 -3.23
CA ILE A 133 4.39 -1.40 -2.41
C ILE A 133 3.72 -2.75 -2.69
N LEU A 134 3.58 -3.57 -1.66
CA LEU A 134 3.05 -4.93 -1.76
C LEU A 134 1.59 -4.95 -1.26
N ASP A 135 0.65 -5.35 -2.11
CA ASP A 135 -0.73 -5.66 -1.72
C ASP A 135 -0.86 -7.15 -1.44
N VAL A 136 -1.28 -7.51 -0.24
CA VAL A 136 -1.33 -8.92 0.21
C VAL A 136 -2.71 -9.28 0.73
N GLN A 137 -3.04 -10.56 0.69
CA GLN A 137 -4.23 -11.08 1.38
C GLN A 137 -4.13 -10.90 2.91
N ALA A 138 -5.27 -10.98 3.60
CA ALA A 138 -5.31 -10.80 5.06
C ALA A 138 -4.70 -11.99 5.83
N THR A 139 -4.88 -13.20 5.31
CA THR A 139 -4.49 -14.44 5.98
C THR A 139 -2.98 -14.67 5.85
N LEU A 140 -2.31 -14.79 7.00
CA LEU A 140 -0.90 -15.16 7.06
C LEU A 140 -0.68 -16.56 6.51
N ASN A 141 0.30 -16.65 5.63
CA ASN A 141 0.85 -17.86 5.07
C ASN A 141 2.22 -17.55 4.45
N ASP A 142 2.88 -18.54 3.84
CA ASP A 142 4.25 -18.37 3.34
C ASP A 142 4.39 -17.23 2.32
N LEU A 143 3.34 -16.93 1.54
CA LEU A 143 3.32 -15.80 0.60
C LEU A 143 3.31 -14.46 1.35
N VAL A 144 2.42 -14.30 2.32
CA VAL A 144 2.33 -13.05 3.11
C VAL A 144 3.57 -12.87 3.99
N ASP A 145 4.12 -13.96 4.54
CA ASP A 145 5.38 -13.94 5.29
C ASP A 145 6.53 -13.45 4.40
N ASN A 146 6.68 -14.00 3.19
CA ASN A 146 7.68 -13.53 2.22
C ASN A 146 7.50 -12.04 1.88
N ALA A 147 6.26 -11.58 1.70
CA ALA A 147 5.98 -10.17 1.40
C ALA A 147 6.34 -9.25 2.56
N ILE A 148 5.99 -9.61 3.81
CA ILE A 148 6.34 -8.84 5.01
C ILE A 148 7.85 -8.77 5.21
N ILE A 149 8.54 -9.89 5.02
CA ILE A 149 10.00 -10.00 5.19
C ILE A 149 10.74 -9.22 4.08
N ALA A 150 10.21 -9.23 2.85
CA ALA A 150 10.72 -8.41 1.76
C ALA A 150 10.49 -6.91 2.02
N ALA A 151 9.29 -6.53 2.47
CA ALA A 151 8.91 -5.14 2.74
C ALA A 151 9.65 -4.52 3.92
N ARG A 152 9.70 -5.24 5.05
CA ARG A 152 10.17 -4.78 6.37
C ARG A 152 9.35 -3.64 6.99
N ASN A 153 8.71 -2.79 6.20
CA ASN A 153 7.85 -1.71 6.66
C ASN A 153 6.38 -2.07 6.47
N ILE A 154 5.66 -2.28 7.55
CA ILE A 154 4.24 -2.62 7.52
C ILE A 154 3.40 -1.36 7.70
N MET A 155 2.48 -1.13 6.77
CA MET A 155 1.42 -0.13 6.86
C MET A 155 0.11 -0.82 7.24
N VAL A 156 -0.53 -0.37 8.33
CA VAL A 156 -1.70 -1.06 8.90
C VAL A 156 -2.94 -0.20 8.77
N PRO A 157 -3.92 -0.55 7.93
CA PRO A 157 -5.19 0.13 7.92
C PRO A 157 -6.05 -0.34 9.10
N ILE A 158 -6.66 0.60 9.83
CA ILE A 158 -7.46 0.29 11.03
C ILE A 158 -8.78 1.04 11.04
N GLU A 159 -9.87 0.38 11.44
CA GLU A 159 -11.08 1.09 11.86
C GLU A 159 -10.99 1.44 13.35
N LEU A 160 -11.31 2.68 13.72
CA LEU A 160 -11.29 3.14 15.11
C LEU A 160 -12.51 2.65 15.90
N THR A 161 -12.54 1.33 16.11
CA THR A 161 -13.56 0.61 16.86
C THR A 161 -12.91 -0.35 17.86
N PRO A 162 -13.62 -0.84 18.89
CA PRO A 162 -13.05 -1.82 19.81
C PRO A 162 -12.56 -3.10 19.11
N LYS A 163 -13.25 -3.51 18.03
CA LYS A 163 -12.83 -4.66 17.21
C LYS A 163 -11.55 -4.34 16.43
N GLY A 164 -11.47 -3.15 15.84
CA GLY A 164 -10.28 -2.71 15.11
C GLY A 164 -9.05 -2.63 16.00
N ASP A 165 -9.18 -2.05 17.20
CA ASP A 165 -8.06 -1.99 18.16
C ASP A 165 -7.64 -3.37 18.69
N ALA A 166 -8.58 -4.29 18.91
CA ALA A 166 -8.23 -5.68 19.23
C ALA A 166 -7.47 -6.36 18.07
N SER A 167 -7.88 -6.10 16.82
CA SER A 167 -7.16 -6.61 15.64
C SER A 167 -5.76 -6.01 15.52
N GLN A 168 -5.61 -4.72 15.83
CA GLN A 168 -4.31 -4.02 15.83
C GLN A 168 -3.37 -4.62 16.90
N GLN A 169 -3.86 -4.92 18.09
CA GLN A 169 -3.08 -5.58 19.15
C GLN A 169 -2.63 -7.01 18.76
N GLY A 170 -3.51 -7.77 18.08
CA GLY A 170 -3.16 -9.07 17.52
C GLY A 170 -2.01 -8.95 16.52
N LEU A 171 -2.18 -8.03 15.56
CA LEU A 171 -1.17 -7.72 14.54
C LEU A 171 0.17 -7.31 15.17
N GLU A 172 0.18 -6.43 16.17
CA GLU A 172 1.41 -6.04 16.89
C GLU A 172 2.13 -7.24 17.53
N SER A 173 1.38 -8.16 18.11
CA SER A 173 1.93 -9.38 18.71
C SER A 173 2.56 -10.28 17.64
N THR A 174 1.88 -10.42 16.49
CA THR A 174 2.39 -11.17 15.35
C THR A 174 3.65 -10.56 14.78
N VAL A 175 3.66 -9.24 14.50
CA VAL A 175 4.83 -8.53 13.97
C VAL A 175 5.99 -8.61 14.94
N GLY A 176 5.76 -8.46 16.25
CA GLY A 176 6.82 -8.59 17.26
C GLY A 176 7.44 -10.00 17.30
N ALA A 177 6.64 -11.04 17.07
CA ALA A 177 7.13 -12.41 16.97
C ALA A 177 7.95 -12.64 15.68
N MET A 178 7.49 -12.11 14.54
CA MET A 178 8.22 -12.15 13.28
C MET A 178 9.56 -11.41 13.38
N ASP A 179 9.54 -10.15 13.84
CA ASP A 179 10.75 -9.36 14.06
C ASP A 179 11.74 -10.14 14.92
N SER A 180 11.33 -10.59 16.11
CA SER A 180 12.19 -11.39 17.00
C SER A 180 12.78 -12.65 16.34
N GLY A 181 12.04 -13.27 15.42
CA GLY A 181 12.47 -14.44 14.66
C GLY A 181 13.55 -14.11 13.62
N PHE A 182 13.42 -12.97 12.94
CA PHE A 182 14.26 -12.59 11.80
C PHE A 182 15.33 -11.53 12.11
N SER A 183 15.30 -10.82 13.25
CA SER A 183 16.32 -9.82 13.59
C SER A 183 17.73 -10.41 13.66
N LYS A 184 17.86 -11.68 14.08
CA LYS A 184 19.15 -12.40 14.09
C LYS A 184 19.76 -12.58 12.70
N MET A 185 18.93 -12.47 11.67
CA MET A 185 19.31 -12.54 10.25
C MET A 185 19.48 -11.15 9.62
N GLY A 186 19.44 -10.08 10.42
CA GLY A 186 19.56 -8.71 9.93
C GLY A 186 18.31 -8.17 9.23
N VAL A 187 17.15 -8.73 9.58
CA VAL A 187 15.84 -8.29 9.08
C VAL A 187 15.08 -7.68 10.25
N ASP A 188 14.99 -6.36 10.26
CA ASP A 188 14.18 -5.64 11.24
C ASP A 188 12.82 -5.36 10.61
N ILE A 189 11.75 -5.89 11.20
CA ILE A 189 10.38 -5.74 10.71
C ILE A 189 9.66 -4.77 11.63
N VAL A 190 9.12 -3.71 11.07
CA VAL A 190 8.49 -2.64 11.85
C VAL A 190 7.11 -2.30 11.32
N ILE A 191 6.17 -2.04 12.24
CA ILE A 191 4.98 -1.29 11.90
C ILE A 191 5.45 0.15 11.68
N LYS A 192 5.48 0.57 10.42
CA LYS A 192 5.92 1.91 10.04
C LYS A 192 4.82 2.93 10.27
N GLY A 193 3.58 2.53 10.05
CA GLY A 193 2.43 3.40 10.24
C GLY A 193 1.11 2.65 10.33
N THR A 194 0.23 3.11 11.20
CA THR A 194 -1.15 2.66 11.32
C THR A 194 -2.05 3.76 10.78
N VAL A 195 -2.85 3.49 9.75
CA VAL A 195 -3.69 4.49 9.08
C VAL A 195 -5.16 4.25 9.41
N PRO A 196 -5.81 5.17 10.14
CA PRO A 196 -7.23 5.07 10.42
C PRO A 196 -8.07 5.18 9.15
N SER A 197 -9.05 4.31 8.99
CA SER A 197 -10.04 4.33 7.91
C SER A 197 -11.42 4.61 8.50
N ARG A 198 -12.32 5.20 7.70
CA ARG A 198 -13.75 5.38 8.03
C ARG A 198 -14.01 6.17 9.32
N VAL A 199 -13.19 7.18 9.61
CA VAL A 199 -13.33 7.99 10.83
C VAL A 199 -14.36 9.11 10.62
N GLY A 200 -15.55 8.95 11.19
CA GLY A 200 -16.62 9.96 11.14
C GLY A 200 -16.69 10.91 12.35
N ASN A 201 -15.80 10.76 13.35
CA ASN A 201 -15.89 11.48 14.62
C ASN A 201 -14.50 11.85 15.18
N ALA A 202 -14.23 13.16 15.26
CA ALA A 202 -12.95 13.70 15.75
C ALA A 202 -12.60 13.29 17.20
N LYS A 203 -13.59 13.19 18.10
CA LYS A 203 -13.33 12.78 19.50
C LYS A 203 -12.91 11.31 19.59
N ILE A 204 -13.49 10.47 18.74
CA ILE A 204 -13.10 9.06 18.65
C ILE A 204 -11.67 8.98 18.11
N PHE A 205 -11.34 9.76 17.08
CA PHE A 205 -9.97 9.86 16.56
C PHE A 205 -8.96 10.23 17.65
N GLU A 206 -9.21 11.31 18.40
CA GLU A 206 -8.35 11.76 19.50
C GLU A 206 -8.16 10.67 20.56
N GLN A 207 -9.25 10.02 20.99
CA GLN A 207 -9.20 8.96 21.99
C GLN A 207 -8.31 7.79 21.56
N TYR A 208 -8.46 7.31 20.33
CA TYR A 208 -7.66 6.19 19.82
C TYR A 208 -6.21 6.61 19.55
N ARG A 209 -6.00 7.84 19.08
CA ARG A 209 -4.65 8.39 18.90
C ARG A 209 -3.87 8.42 20.20
N ASP A 210 -4.47 8.95 21.27
CA ASP A 210 -3.80 9.03 22.57
C ASP A 210 -3.49 7.62 23.09
N SER A 211 -4.45 6.69 23.00
CA SER A 211 -4.27 5.30 23.42
C SER A 211 -3.19 4.55 22.63
N MET A 212 -3.04 4.81 21.33
CA MET A 212 -2.03 4.17 20.49
C MET A 212 -0.65 4.78 20.69
N SER A 213 -0.59 6.11 20.86
CA SER A 213 0.64 6.83 21.19
C SER A 213 1.24 6.32 22.51
N ASP A 214 0.40 6.07 23.53
CA ASP A 214 0.85 5.51 24.81
C ASP A 214 1.48 4.11 24.67
N ARG A 215 1.11 3.36 23.62
CA ARG A 215 1.67 2.05 23.28
C ARG A 215 2.88 2.11 22.34
N GLY A 216 3.26 3.31 21.87
CA GLY A 216 4.32 3.50 20.88
C GLY A 216 3.94 3.06 19.46
N VAL A 217 2.64 2.92 19.18
CA VAL A 217 2.14 2.56 17.84
C VAL A 217 2.13 3.82 16.98
N PRO A 218 2.81 3.83 15.82
CA PRO A 218 2.89 5.01 14.97
C PRO A 218 1.55 5.20 14.25
N LEU A 219 0.62 5.93 14.85
CA LEU A 219 -0.64 6.27 14.20
C LEU A 219 -0.41 7.39 13.18
N SER A 220 -0.94 7.25 11.97
CA SER A 220 -1.04 8.33 11.00
C SER A 220 -1.78 9.52 11.62
N PRO A 221 -1.29 10.75 11.41
CA PRO A 221 -2.01 11.92 11.89
C PRO A 221 -3.34 12.15 11.16
N PHE A 222 -3.59 11.42 10.06
CA PHE A 222 -4.80 11.52 9.25
C PHE A 222 -5.51 10.18 9.18
N SER A 223 -6.83 10.27 9.07
CA SER A 223 -7.66 9.16 8.64
C SER A 223 -7.94 9.25 7.15
N ILE A 224 -8.00 8.09 6.48
CA ILE A 224 -8.63 7.98 5.17
C ILE A 224 -10.15 8.08 5.37
N PRO A 225 -10.79 9.12 4.81
CA PRO A 225 -12.22 9.32 4.94
C PRO A 225 -13.00 8.23 4.21
N GLU A 226 -14.15 7.84 4.75
CA GLU A 226 -15.09 7.03 3.97
C GLU A 226 -15.80 7.94 2.97
N HIS A 227 -15.42 7.81 1.70
CA HIS A 227 -15.97 8.65 0.64
C HIS A 227 -16.34 7.84 -0.59
N SER A 228 -17.46 8.18 -1.23
CA SER A 228 -17.93 7.51 -2.45
C SER A 228 -16.96 7.64 -3.63
N LEU A 229 -16.08 8.65 -3.61
CA LEU A 229 -15.02 8.82 -4.60
C LEU A 229 -14.14 7.57 -4.72
N LEU A 230 -13.74 6.96 -3.61
CA LEU A 230 -12.90 5.76 -3.62
C LEU A 230 -13.62 4.53 -4.18
N ARG A 231 -14.95 4.54 -4.15
CA ARG A 231 -15.75 3.53 -4.82
C ARG A 231 -15.85 3.82 -6.32
N TYR A 232 -16.01 5.08 -6.72
CA TYR A 232 -16.08 5.45 -8.13
C TYR A 232 -14.76 5.19 -8.85
N THR A 233 -13.62 5.46 -8.20
CA THR A 233 -12.30 5.09 -8.74
C THR A 233 -12.21 3.59 -8.99
N TRP A 234 -12.71 2.76 -8.06
CA TRP A 234 -12.79 1.30 -8.23
C TRP A 234 -13.66 0.92 -9.43
N ASP A 235 -14.88 1.45 -9.49
CA ASP A 235 -15.82 1.18 -10.58
C ASP A 235 -15.28 1.62 -11.96
N GLN A 236 -14.36 2.60 -11.99
CA GLN A 236 -13.71 3.10 -13.20
C GLN A 236 -12.31 2.51 -13.45
N GLN A 237 -11.81 1.65 -12.57
CA GLN A 237 -10.50 1.00 -12.66
C GLN A 237 -9.34 1.99 -12.89
N MET A 238 -9.30 3.04 -12.08
CA MET A 238 -8.26 4.07 -12.14
C MET A 238 -7.93 4.62 -10.76
N ASP A 239 -6.72 5.15 -10.59
CA ASP A 239 -6.35 5.83 -9.36
C ASP A 239 -7.12 7.15 -9.21
N LEU A 240 -7.17 7.67 -7.98
CA LEU A 240 -7.92 8.88 -7.64
C LEU A 240 -7.42 10.11 -8.38
N PHE A 241 -6.11 10.23 -8.62
CA PHE A 241 -5.52 11.40 -9.29
C PHE A 241 -5.86 11.38 -10.78
N SER A 242 -5.82 10.21 -11.41
CA SER A 242 -6.31 10.02 -12.78
C SER A 242 -7.82 10.29 -12.86
N PHE A 243 -8.60 9.79 -11.90
CA PHE A 243 -10.05 9.98 -11.88
C PHE A 243 -10.43 11.46 -11.80
N ILE A 244 -9.81 12.24 -10.89
CA ILE A 244 -10.09 13.68 -10.72
C ILE A 244 -9.72 14.52 -11.94
N GLU A 245 -8.79 14.05 -12.77
CA GLU A 245 -8.37 14.71 -14.02
C GLU A 245 -9.17 14.22 -15.25
N SER A 246 -9.93 13.14 -15.10
CA SER A 246 -10.70 12.54 -16.19
C SER A 246 -12.04 13.24 -16.45
N SER A 247 -12.66 12.94 -17.59
CA SER A 247 -14.04 13.34 -17.88
C SER A 247 -15.10 12.51 -17.14
N GLU A 248 -14.71 11.43 -16.46
CA GLU A 248 -15.63 10.53 -15.73
C GLU A 248 -16.07 11.12 -14.38
N THR A 249 -15.46 12.22 -13.97
CA THR A 249 -15.88 12.98 -12.80
C THR A 249 -16.20 14.43 -13.13
N ARG A 250 -16.99 15.03 -12.25
CA ARG A 250 -17.08 16.48 -12.13
C ARG A 250 -15.90 17.01 -11.31
N ASP A 251 -15.70 18.31 -11.37
CA ASP A 251 -14.85 19.02 -10.41
C ASP A 251 -15.21 18.62 -8.97
N LEU A 252 -14.18 18.41 -8.16
CA LEU A 252 -14.34 18.12 -6.75
C LEU A 252 -15.09 19.27 -6.06
N ARG A 253 -16.03 18.92 -5.19
CA ARG A 253 -16.55 19.89 -4.23
C ARG A 253 -15.49 20.12 -3.18
N SER A 254 -15.48 21.29 -2.55
CA SER A 254 -14.44 21.64 -1.57
C SER A 254 -14.34 20.62 -0.42
N TYR A 255 -15.45 20.01 -0.02
CA TYR A 255 -15.44 18.96 1.01
C TYR A 255 -14.85 17.63 0.52
N GLU A 256 -14.56 17.43 -0.76
CA GLU A 256 -14.02 16.19 -1.34
C GLU A 256 -12.51 16.24 -1.51
N GLU A 257 -11.93 17.44 -1.49
CA GLU A 257 -10.50 17.71 -1.69
C GLU A 257 -9.60 17.08 -0.60
N HIS A 258 -10.16 16.82 0.58
CA HIS A 258 -9.45 16.12 1.67
C HIS A 258 -9.09 14.66 1.33
N VAL A 259 -9.79 14.01 0.39
CA VAL A 259 -9.52 12.61 0.01
C VAL A 259 -8.16 12.47 -0.71
N PRO A 260 -7.89 13.15 -1.84
CA PRO A 260 -6.58 13.08 -2.49
C PRO A 260 -5.46 13.66 -1.63
N LEU A 261 -5.77 14.67 -0.80
CA LEU A 261 -4.81 15.22 0.17
C LEU A 261 -4.35 14.15 1.16
N ALA A 262 -5.28 13.38 1.75
CA ALA A 262 -4.93 12.35 2.72
C ALA A 262 -3.92 11.34 2.14
N PHE A 263 -4.13 10.86 0.91
CA PHE A 263 -3.19 9.94 0.27
C PHE A 263 -1.83 10.57 -0.05
N LYS A 264 -1.79 11.84 -0.44
CA LYS A 264 -0.52 12.57 -0.63
C LYS A 264 0.27 12.69 0.67
N VAL A 265 -0.37 13.08 1.78
CA VAL A 265 0.36 13.20 3.05
C VAL A 265 0.79 11.84 3.58
N ILE A 266 -0.04 10.80 3.45
CA ILE A 266 0.37 9.41 3.77
C ILE A 266 1.55 8.98 2.91
N GLY A 267 1.52 9.25 1.60
CA GLY A 267 2.63 8.93 0.70
C GLY A 267 3.93 9.61 1.10
N ARG A 268 3.90 10.92 1.39
CA ARG A 268 5.07 11.69 1.87
C ARG A 268 5.57 11.23 3.24
N TRP A 269 4.68 10.74 4.10
CA TRP A 269 5.07 10.14 5.37
C TRP A 269 5.74 8.78 5.18
N MET A 270 5.23 7.95 4.26
CA MET A 270 5.84 6.67 3.91
C MET A 270 7.26 6.86 3.39
N THR A 271 7.46 7.79 2.44
CA THR A 271 8.77 8.06 1.83
C THR A 271 9.73 8.82 2.75
N GLY A 272 9.24 9.40 3.84
CA GLY A 272 10.03 10.16 4.81
C GLY A 272 10.26 11.63 4.43
N ASP A 273 9.50 12.16 3.48
CA ASP A 273 9.52 13.59 3.13
C ASP A 273 8.89 14.46 4.21
N TYR A 274 7.99 13.87 5.00
CA TYR A 274 7.52 14.46 6.23
C TYR A 274 7.91 13.59 7.41
N THR A 275 8.49 14.24 8.42
CA THR A 275 8.44 13.72 9.77
C THR A 275 6.99 13.66 10.25
N TYR A 276 6.72 12.82 11.25
CA TYR A 276 5.39 12.74 11.87
C TYR A 276 4.90 14.12 12.34
N ASP A 277 5.76 14.91 12.98
CA ASP A 277 5.41 16.24 13.49
C ASP A 277 5.14 17.24 12.35
N GLU A 278 5.89 17.17 11.24
CA GLU A 278 5.63 18.00 10.06
C GLU A 278 4.31 17.62 9.40
N ALA A 279 4.01 16.31 9.30
CA ALA A 279 2.73 15.83 8.79
C ALA A 279 1.58 16.37 9.67
N VAL A 280 1.70 16.24 11.00
CA VAL A 280 0.73 16.82 11.97
C VAL A 280 0.58 18.32 11.76
N ALA A 281 1.67 19.08 11.69
CA ALA A 281 1.64 20.53 11.57
C ALA A 281 1.01 21.01 10.25
N GLN A 282 1.35 20.35 9.13
CA GLN A 282 0.78 20.65 7.81
C GLN A 282 -0.73 20.40 7.79
N TRP A 283 -1.19 19.36 8.47
CA TRP A 283 -2.62 19.10 8.60
C TRP A 283 -3.32 20.00 9.59
N ASP A 284 -2.69 20.35 10.71
CA ASP A 284 -3.26 21.26 11.68
C ASP A 284 -3.54 22.65 11.08
N ALA A 285 -2.74 23.06 10.10
CA ALA A 285 -3.01 24.26 9.29
C ALA A 285 -4.29 24.18 8.43
N VAL A 286 -4.84 22.98 8.27
CA VAL A 286 -5.89 22.63 7.31
C VAL A 286 -7.15 22.09 8.01
N LYS A 287 -7.00 21.43 9.17
CA LYS A 287 -8.07 20.73 9.90
C LYS A 287 -9.13 21.64 10.51
N ASP A 288 -8.74 22.89 10.83
CA ASP A 288 -9.63 23.89 11.43
C ASP A 288 -10.43 24.69 10.39
N MET A 289 -10.19 24.43 9.09
CA MET A 289 -11.05 24.88 8.01
C MET A 289 -12.21 23.87 7.93
N GLU A 290 -13.44 24.28 8.28
CA GLU A 290 -14.63 23.42 8.18
C GLU A 290 -14.62 22.65 6.86
N MET A 291 -14.39 21.33 6.88
CA MET A 291 -14.60 20.34 5.79
C MET A 291 -14.94 20.94 4.40
N GLY A 292 -14.07 21.78 3.82
CA GLY A 292 -14.55 22.64 2.71
C GLY A 292 -13.82 23.94 2.34
N ASP A 293 -12.75 24.41 3.00
CA ASP A 293 -12.10 25.69 2.58
C ASP A 293 -10.58 25.63 2.40
N ALA A 294 -10.00 24.44 2.38
CA ALA A 294 -8.58 24.25 2.07
C ALA A 294 -8.38 24.01 0.57
N THR A 295 -7.99 25.05 -0.17
CA THR A 295 -7.72 24.89 -1.61
C THR A 295 -6.56 23.91 -1.83
N PRO A 296 -6.70 22.92 -2.74
CA PRO A 296 -5.69 21.91 -2.97
C PRO A 296 -4.33 22.54 -3.35
N GLU A 297 -4.30 23.66 -4.08
CA GLU A 297 -3.03 24.25 -4.55
C GLU A 297 -2.05 24.68 -3.44
N LYS A 298 -2.51 24.96 -2.22
CA LYS A 298 -1.62 25.33 -1.09
C LYS A 298 -0.93 24.14 -0.43
N LEU A 299 -1.46 22.93 -0.61
CA LEU A 299 -0.98 21.69 0.00
C LEU A 299 -0.41 20.71 -1.03
N LEU A 300 -0.91 20.82 -2.27
CA LEU A 300 -0.57 20.00 -3.43
C LEU A 300 0.64 20.54 -4.21
N GLY A 301 1.50 21.40 -3.66
CA GLY A 301 2.73 21.78 -4.36
C GLY A 301 3.47 20.52 -4.80
N ASP A 302 3.40 20.20 -6.10
CA ASP A 302 4.09 19.05 -6.66
C ASP A 302 5.58 19.36 -6.50
N ARG A 303 6.34 18.39 -6.00
CA ARG A 303 7.75 18.56 -5.60
C ARG A 303 8.64 19.17 -6.70
N LYS A 304 8.20 19.14 -7.96
CA LYS A 304 8.91 19.64 -9.14
C LYS A 304 8.76 21.14 -9.42
N GLN A 305 8.02 21.93 -8.64
CA GLN A 305 7.99 23.40 -8.86
C GLN A 305 9.11 24.19 -8.15
N GLU A 306 9.89 23.59 -7.24
CA GLU A 306 10.93 24.33 -6.49
C GLU A 306 12.38 24.10 -6.97
N VAL A 307 12.61 23.25 -7.98
CA VAL A 307 14.00 22.94 -8.45
C VAL A 307 14.43 23.74 -9.69
N ASN A 308 13.56 24.59 -10.24
CA ASN A 308 13.91 25.52 -11.32
C ASN A 308 13.44 26.95 -11.01
N ALA A 309 14.09 27.60 -10.04
CA ALA A 309 14.10 29.05 -9.88
C ALA A 309 15.49 29.53 -9.46
#